data_AF-A0A1W9LTV8-F1
#
_entry.id   AF-A0A1W9LTV8-F1
#
_cell.length_a   1.000
_cell.length_b   1.000
_cell.length_c   1.000
_cell.angle_alpha   90.00
_cell.angle_beta   90.00
_cell.angle_gamma   90.00
#
_symmetry.space_group_name_H-M   'P 1'
#
loop_
_entity.id
_entity.type
_entity.pdbx_description
1 polymer ?
#
loop_
_entity_poly.entity_id
_entity_poly.type
_entity_poly.pdbx_seq_one_letter_code
_entity_poly.pdbx_strand_id
1 'polypeptide(L)'
;MKQWLYTYPSIDDLYRLLENPETIPEIISRAERTLFDLHSEEIPNAAFPFSMLILLIEELIRTQRAPGSFLVWGGSWALLHPDESAPADARVDWIFFPSYIVVSILSLFWFRFPDEATKLPNFEESLWNGLHFISARKLLGHGYDAEEDRVKAVKILILGKVPQYLRENAHRSEKLQPLHDVLMSFRDEMERELFSQGATFQMFKALS
;
A
#
# COMPACT_ATOMS: atom_id res chain seq x y z
N MET A 1 -6.39 -6.37 41.09
CA MET A 1 -5.47 -5.33 40.60
C MET A 1 -5.40 -5.50 39.07
N LYS A 2 -6.17 -4.70 38.32
CA LYS A 2 -6.40 -4.82 36.88
C LYS A 2 -5.83 -3.58 36.20
N GLN A 3 -4.76 -3.75 35.46
CA GLN A 3 -4.15 -2.82 34.50
C GLN A 3 -3.34 -3.73 33.56
N TRP A 4 -3.15 -3.35 32.29
CA TRP A 4 -2.50 -4.13 31.21
C TRP A 4 -3.42 -4.99 30.31
N LEU A 5 -4.52 -4.40 29.82
CA LEU A 5 -5.27 -4.90 28.66
C LEU A 5 -5.38 -3.80 27.61
N TYR A 6 -4.29 -3.48 26.91
CA TYR A 6 -4.32 -2.71 25.67
C TYR A 6 -3.01 -2.96 24.93
N THR A 7 -3.10 -3.72 23.82
CA THR A 7 -2.32 -3.55 22.58
C THR A 7 -2.72 -4.69 21.65
N TYR A 8 -3.81 -4.45 20.94
CA TYR A 8 -4.12 -4.79 19.53
C TYR A 8 -5.64 -5.00 19.39
N PRO A 9 -6.28 -4.41 18.37
CA PRO A 9 -7.71 -4.34 18.30
C PRO A 9 -8.33 -5.69 17.97
N SER A 10 -9.44 -6.05 18.63
CA SER A 10 -10.36 -7.09 18.16
C SER A 10 -10.98 -6.71 16.81
N ILE A 11 -11.66 -7.65 16.12
CA ILE A 11 -12.40 -7.33 14.87
C ILE A 11 -13.45 -6.22 15.10
N ASP A 12 -14.09 -6.20 16.28
CA ASP A 12 -14.97 -5.09 16.69
C ASP A 12 -14.21 -3.78 16.90
N ASP A 13 -12.92 -3.82 17.26
CA ASP A 13 -12.07 -2.63 17.35
C ASP A 13 -11.51 -2.20 15.99
N LEU A 14 -11.46 -3.09 14.98
CA LEU A 14 -11.22 -2.76 13.57
C LEU A 14 -12.46 -2.09 12.93
N TYR A 15 -13.67 -2.50 13.32
CA TYR A 15 -14.91 -1.82 12.96
C TYR A 15 -15.10 -0.50 13.74
N ARG A 16 -14.80 -0.47 15.05
CA ARG A 16 -14.79 0.78 15.84
C ARG A 16 -13.69 1.74 15.44
N LEU A 17 -12.61 1.26 14.82
CA LEU A 17 -11.61 2.08 14.13
C LEU A 17 -12.21 2.95 13.01
N LEU A 18 -13.36 2.52 12.45
CA LEU A 18 -14.13 3.25 11.44
C LEU A 18 -15.30 4.05 12.07
N GLU A 19 -15.66 3.79 13.33
CA GLU A 19 -16.78 4.44 14.05
C GLU A 19 -16.34 5.41 15.17
N ASN A 20 -15.06 5.42 15.53
CA ASN A 20 -14.43 6.38 16.43
C ASN A 20 -13.80 7.48 15.55
N PRO A 21 -13.84 8.78 15.90
CA PRO A 21 -13.25 9.81 15.06
C PRO A 21 -11.71 9.80 15.24
N GLU A 22 -11.05 8.68 14.93
CA GLU A 22 -9.65 8.72 14.56
C GLU A 22 -9.56 9.57 13.29
N THR A 23 -8.67 10.54 13.32
CA THR A 23 -8.45 11.38 12.14
C THR A 23 -7.82 10.51 11.05
N ILE A 24 -8.11 10.79 9.79
CA ILE A 24 -7.52 10.08 8.65
C ILE A 24 -5.98 9.93 8.76
N PRO A 25 -5.22 10.96 9.20
CA PRO A 25 -3.78 10.82 9.46
C PRO A 25 -3.40 9.72 10.46
N GLU A 26 -4.19 9.48 11.50
CA GLU A 26 -3.91 8.43 12.50
C GLU A 26 -4.08 7.05 11.91
N ILE A 27 -5.12 6.84 11.11
CA ILE A 27 -5.37 5.57 10.40
C ILE A 27 -4.22 5.27 9.43
N ILE A 28 -3.82 6.27 8.63
CA ILE A 28 -2.67 6.15 7.72
C ILE A 28 -1.39 5.82 8.49
N SER A 29 -1.10 6.55 9.58
CA SER A 29 0.10 6.35 10.39
C SER A 29 0.18 4.93 10.98
N ARG A 30 -0.95 4.37 11.38
CA ARG A 30 -1.03 2.99 11.89
C ARG A 30 -0.80 1.95 10.79
N ALA A 31 -1.35 2.18 9.60
CA ALA A 31 -1.12 1.31 8.45
C ALA A 31 0.35 1.36 8.00
N GLU A 32 0.96 2.54 7.94
CA GLU A 32 2.39 2.72 7.67
C GLU A 32 3.26 2.01 8.71
N ARG A 33 2.91 2.11 10.01
CA ARG A 33 3.61 1.37 11.07
C ARG A 33 3.50 -0.14 10.89
N THR A 34 2.32 -0.64 10.54
CA THR A 34 2.12 -2.08 10.28
C THR A 34 3.03 -2.56 9.14
N LEU A 35 3.13 -1.80 8.05
CA LEU A 35 4.07 -2.09 6.97
C LEU A 35 5.53 -2.07 7.46
N PHE A 36 5.90 -1.07 8.26
CA PHE A 36 7.25 -0.95 8.81
C PHE A 36 7.62 -2.11 9.74
N ASP A 37 6.74 -2.49 10.66
CA ASP A 37 6.93 -3.59 11.59
C ASP A 37 7.02 -4.92 10.82
N LEU A 38 6.23 -5.08 9.74
CA LEU A 38 6.31 -6.24 8.85
C LEU A 38 7.62 -6.24 8.05
N HIS A 39 8.12 -5.09 7.63
CA HIS A 39 9.39 -4.98 6.91
C HIS A 39 10.58 -5.30 7.81
N SER A 40 10.55 -4.79 9.05
CA SER A 40 11.61 -4.93 10.04
C SER A 40 11.56 -6.28 10.78
N GLU A 41 10.66 -7.17 10.37
CA GLU A 41 10.42 -8.48 10.97
C GLU A 41 10.01 -8.43 12.45
N GLU A 42 9.52 -7.28 12.92
CA GLU A 42 8.97 -7.11 14.26
C GLU A 42 7.60 -7.79 14.39
N ILE A 43 6.84 -7.90 13.30
CA ILE A 43 5.64 -8.75 13.23
C ILE A 43 5.81 -9.86 12.16
N PRO A 44 5.25 -11.06 12.39
CA PRO A 44 4.46 -11.46 13.56
C PRO A 44 5.29 -11.66 14.84
N ASN A 45 4.67 -11.41 16.00
CA ASN A 45 5.27 -11.62 17.33
C ASN A 45 4.19 -12.05 18.37
N ALA A 46 4.52 -12.09 19.66
CA ALA A 46 3.57 -12.49 20.70
C ALA A 46 2.34 -11.57 20.82
N ALA A 47 2.49 -10.27 20.55
CA ALA A 47 1.42 -9.28 20.59
C ALA A 47 0.63 -9.24 19.26
N PHE A 48 1.29 -9.52 18.13
CA PHE A 48 0.69 -9.61 16.81
C PHE A 48 0.98 -10.99 16.20
N PRO A 49 0.25 -12.04 16.62
CA PRO A 49 0.55 -13.41 16.20
C PRO A 49 0.31 -13.61 14.71
N PHE A 50 0.91 -14.65 14.15
CA PHE A 50 0.79 -14.94 12.72
C PHE A 50 -0.67 -15.11 12.26
N SER A 51 -1.55 -15.69 13.09
CA SER A 51 -2.98 -15.78 12.79
C SER A 51 -3.64 -14.40 12.63
N MET A 52 -3.21 -13.39 13.40
CA MET A 52 -3.69 -12.01 13.25
C MET A 52 -3.20 -11.39 11.95
N LEU A 53 -1.96 -11.69 11.55
CA LEU A 53 -1.45 -11.29 10.24
C LEU A 53 -2.28 -11.89 9.11
N ILE A 54 -2.59 -13.19 9.16
CA ILE A 54 -3.46 -13.84 8.16
C ILE A 54 -4.84 -13.16 8.09
N LEU A 55 -5.48 -12.93 9.24
CA LEU A 55 -6.78 -12.23 9.29
C LEU A 55 -6.71 -10.83 8.68
N LEU A 56 -5.63 -10.08 8.94
CA LEU A 56 -5.40 -8.79 8.30
C LEU A 56 -5.32 -8.93 6.77
N ILE A 57 -4.54 -9.88 6.25
CA ILE A 57 -4.40 -10.07 4.80
C ILE A 57 -5.73 -10.47 4.16
N GLU A 58 -6.49 -11.38 4.78
CA GLU A 58 -7.83 -11.77 4.32
C GLU A 58 -8.78 -10.57 4.28
N GLU A 59 -8.74 -9.74 5.32
CA GLU A 59 -9.56 -8.53 5.40
C GLU A 59 -9.19 -7.50 4.32
N LEU A 60 -7.90 -7.31 4.05
CA LEU A 60 -7.43 -6.46 2.97
C LEU A 60 -7.91 -6.97 1.60
N ILE A 61 -7.85 -8.28 1.35
CA ILE A 61 -8.38 -8.88 0.11
C ILE A 61 -9.89 -8.61 0.01
N ARG A 62 -10.64 -8.90 1.08
CA ARG A 62 -12.10 -8.80 1.12
C ARG A 62 -12.63 -7.38 0.95
N THR A 63 -11.90 -6.39 1.46
CA THR A 63 -12.31 -4.97 1.48
C THR A 63 -11.88 -4.19 0.25
N GLN A 64 -11.15 -4.81 -0.69
CA GLN A 64 -10.80 -4.17 -1.95
C GLN A 64 -12.06 -3.78 -2.72
N ARG A 65 -12.12 -2.54 -3.22
CA ARG A 65 -13.28 -2.05 -3.98
C ARG A 65 -13.44 -2.83 -5.30
N ALA A 66 -14.65 -3.32 -5.54
CA ALA A 66 -14.98 -4.13 -6.71
C ALA A 66 -14.75 -3.38 -8.04
N PRO A 67 -14.38 -4.10 -9.12
CA PRO A 67 -14.34 -3.53 -10.47
C PRO A 67 -15.74 -3.08 -10.92
N GLY A 68 -15.84 -1.91 -11.57
CA GLY A 68 -17.06 -1.50 -12.28
C GLY A 68 -18.08 -0.67 -11.50
N SER A 69 -17.77 -0.17 -10.30
CA SER A 69 -18.63 0.85 -9.67
C SER A 69 -18.63 2.14 -10.50
N PHE A 70 -19.81 2.77 -10.65
CA PHE A 70 -20.06 3.94 -11.52
C PHE A 70 -19.21 5.18 -11.17
N LEU A 71 -18.56 5.16 -9.99
CA LEU A 71 -17.67 6.19 -9.48
C LEU A 71 -16.18 5.74 -9.45
N VAL A 72 -15.78 4.72 -10.20
CA VAL A 72 -14.41 4.43 -10.71
C VAL A 72 -13.23 4.48 -9.70
N TRP A 73 -13.18 3.52 -8.77
CA TRP A 73 -11.97 3.21 -7.98
C TRP A 73 -11.78 1.70 -7.77
N GLY A 74 -12.12 0.88 -8.78
CA GLY A 74 -11.96 -0.56 -8.69
C GLY A 74 -10.49 -0.95 -8.45
N GLY A 75 -10.26 -1.89 -7.53
CA GLY A 75 -8.92 -2.31 -7.13
C GLY A 75 -8.28 -1.46 -6.02
N SER A 76 -8.94 -0.40 -5.55
CA SER A 76 -8.42 0.46 -4.49
C SER A 76 -8.82 0.03 -3.08
N TRP A 77 -8.09 0.57 -2.11
CA TRP A 77 -8.48 0.67 -0.70
C TRP A 77 -8.68 2.13 -0.35
N ALA A 78 -9.77 2.45 0.34
CA ALA A 78 -10.14 3.82 0.64
C ALA A 78 -10.71 3.91 2.06
N LEU A 79 -10.55 5.08 2.68
CA LEU A 79 -11.09 5.41 3.99
C LEU A 79 -12.52 5.95 3.92
N LEU A 80 -13.06 6.12 2.71
CA LEU A 80 -14.43 6.54 2.46
C LEU A 80 -15.31 5.36 2.06
N HIS A 81 -16.62 5.52 2.21
CA HIS A 81 -17.57 4.61 1.60
C HIS A 81 -17.46 4.63 0.07
N PRO A 82 -17.72 3.51 -0.62
CA PRO A 82 -17.69 3.45 -2.09
C PRO A 82 -18.64 4.43 -2.78
N ASP A 83 -19.73 4.80 -2.11
CA ASP A 83 -20.76 5.74 -2.60
C ASP A 83 -20.42 7.21 -2.30
N GLU A 84 -19.33 7.47 -1.58
CA GLU A 84 -18.87 8.81 -1.25
C GLU A 84 -17.87 9.33 -2.29
N SER A 85 -18.06 10.58 -2.70
CA SER A 85 -17.10 11.27 -3.54
C SER A 85 -16.13 12.08 -2.70
N ALA A 86 -14.82 11.83 -2.85
CA ALA A 86 -13.80 12.70 -2.30
C ALA A 86 -13.62 13.97 -3.17
N PRO A 87 -13.51 15.16 -2.55
CA PRO A 87 -12.88 16.32 -3.17
C PRO A 87 -11.54 15.95 -3.83
N ALA A 88 -11.16 16.64 -4.90
CA ALA A 88 -10.00 16.25 -5.70
C ALA A 88 -8.73 16.15 -4.85
N ASP A 89 -8.43 17.19 -4.07
CA ASP A 89 -7.34 17.27 -3.10
C ASP A 89 -7.35 16.13 -2.07
N ALA A 90 -8.52 15.78 -1.53
CA ALA A 90 -8.66 14.72 -0.53
C ALA A 90 -8.49 13.28 -1.08
N ARG A 91 -8.62 13.08 -2.39
CA ARG A 91 -8.50 11.74 -3.02
C ARG A 91 -7.15 11.08 -2.77
N VAL A 92 -6.09 11.89 -2.71
CA VAL A 92 -4.72 11.39 -2.51
C VAL A 92 -4.63 10.73 -1.13
N ASP A 93 -4.99 11.46 -0.09
CA ASP A 93 -4.94 10.98 1.30
C ASP A 93 -5.94 9.87 1.59
N TRP A 94 -7.12 9.92 0.99
CA TRP A 94 -8.24 9.06 1.39
C TRP A 94 -8.34 7.79 0.57
N ILE A 95 -7.66 7.73 -0.58
CA ILE A 95 -7.78 6.61 -1.51
C ILE A 95 -6.42 6.13 -2.04
N PHE A 96 -5.56 7.03 -2.51
CA PHE A 96 -4.27 6.61 -3.08
C PHE A 96 -3.27 6.18 -1.99
N PHE A 97 -3.09 6.96 -0.93
CA PHE A 97 -2.20 6.62 0.17
C PHE A 97 -2.54 5.28 0.85
N PRO A 98 -3.81 5.03 1.24
CA PRO A 98 -4.20 3.71 1.74
C PRO A 98 -3.87 2.59 0.75
N SER A 99 -4.14 2.80 -0.55
CA SER A 99 -3.84 1.81 -1.58
C SER A 99 -2.34 1.54 -1.74
N TYR A 100 -1.49 2.56 -1.67
CA TYR A 100 -0.02 2.38 -1.71
C TYR A 100 0.45 1.52 -0.55
N ILE A 101 -0.06 1.77 0.66
CA ILE A 101 0.31 1.02 1.88
C ILE A 101 -0.18 -0.42 1.79
N VAL A 102 -1.44 -0.64 1.42
CA VAL A 102 -2.01 -2.00 1.35
C VAL A 102 -1.32 -2.84 0.29
N VAL A 103 -1.08 -2.31 -0.90
CA VAL A 103 -0.31 -3.00 -1.95
C VAL A 103 1.09 -3.37 -1.46
N SER A 104 1.72 -2.48 -0.68
CA SER A 104 3.04 -2.71 -0.11
C SER A 104 3.01 -3.82 0.96
N ILE A 105 1.98 -3.87 1.80
CA ILE A 105 1.78 -4.94 2.79
C ILE A 105 1.58 -6.28 2.07
N LEU A 106 0.69 -6.34 1.08
CA LEU A 106 0.41 -7.56 0.31
C LEU A 106 1.66 -8.04 -0.43
N SER A 107 2.36 -7.16 -1.13
CA SER A 107 3.61 -7.51 -1.84
C SER A 107 4.67 -8.03 -0.88
N LEU A 108 4.84 -7.41 0.29
CA LEU A 108 5.81 -7.86 1.28
C LEU A 108 5.41 -9.19 1.92
N PHE A 109 4.11 -9.39 2.18
CA PHE A 109 3.58 -10.66 2.67
C PHE A 109 3.86 -11.80 1.67
N TRP A 110 3.69 -11.56 0.37
CA TRP A 110 4.03 -12.53 -0.68
C TRP A 110 5.50 -12.96 -0.62
N PHE A 111 6.43 -12.02 -0.39
CA PHE A 111 7.85 -12.34 -0.25
C PHE A 111 8.20 -13.08 1.04
N ARG A 112 7.57 -12.72 2.16
CA ARG A 112 7.91 -13.29 3.48
C ARG A 112 7.23 -14.65 3.72
N PHE A 113 6.03 -14.83 3.19
CA PHE A 113 5.18 -16.00 3.44
C PHE A 113 4.55 -16.52 2.13
N PRO A 114 5.35 -16.90 1.12
CA PRO A 114 4.85 -17.27 -0.21
C PRO A 114 3.88 -18.47 -0.17
N ASP A 115 4.16 -19.46 0.66
CA ASP A 115 3.30 -20.64 0.82
C ASP A 115 1.93 -20.27 1.40
N GLU A 116 1.84 -19.26 2.26
CA GLU A 116 0.55 -18.81 2.80
C GLU A 116 -0.17 -17.87 1.83
N ALA A 117 0.56 -16.99 1.14
CA ALA A 117 -0.02 -16.13 0.11
C ALA A 117 -0.73 -16.93 -1.00
N THR A 118 -0.16 -18.08 -1.40
CA THR A 118 -0.77 -18.95 -2.43
C THR A 118 -2.00 -19.73 -1.96
N LYS A 119 -2.19 -19.87 -0.64
CA LYS A 119 -3.39 -20.53 -0.07
C LYS A 119 -4.57 -19.57 0.08
N LEU A 120 -4.30 -18.26 0.14
CA LEU A 120 -5.33 -17.26 0.33
C LEU A 120 -6.13 -17.02 -0.96
N PRO A 121 -7.46 -17.23 -0.95
CA PRO A 121 -8.28 -17.00 -2.12
C PRO A 121 -8.15 -15.57 -2.65
N ASN A 122 -8.03 -15.42 -3.97
CA ASN A 122 -7.95 -14.13 -4.67
C ASN A 122 -6.76 -13.23 -4.30
N PHE A 123 -5.78 -13.72 -3.53
CA PHE A 123 -4.63 -12.91 -3.09
C PHE A 123 -3.93 -12.20 -4.26
N GLU A 124 -3.52 -12.97 -5.28
CA GLU A 124 -2.76 -12.43 -6.41
C GLU A 124 -3.61 -11.49 -7.27
N GLU A 125 -4.88 -11.85 -7.50
CA GLU A 125 -5.81 -10.99 -8.24
C GLU A 125 -6.00 -9.65 -7.52
N SER A 126 -6.19 -9.67 -6.20
CA SER A 126 -6.30 -8.45 -5.39
C SER A 126 -5.03 -7.62 -5.43
N LEU A 127 -3.85 -8.24 -5.30
CA LEU A 127 -2.58 -7.53 -5.43
C LEU A 127 -2.42 -6.91 -6.82
N TRP A 128 -2.72 -7.64 -7.90
CA TRP A 128 -2.61 -7.13 -9.27
C TRP A 128 -3.61 -6.01 -9.56
N ASN A 129 -4.84 -6.11 -9.06
CA ASN A 129 -5.84 -5.05 -9.15
C ASN A 129 -5.38 -3.79 -8.41
N GLY A 130 -4.77 -3.96 -7.23
CA GLY A 130 -4.18 -2.87 -6.46
C GLY A 130 -3.05 -2.18 -7.20
N LEU A 131 -2.08 -2.96 -7.71
CA LEU A 131 -0.94 -2.47 -8.49
C LEU A 131 -1.40 -1.70 -9.73
N HIS A 132 -2.42 -2.22 -10.42
CA HIS A 132 -3.03 -1.54 -11.57
C HIS A 132 -3.70 -0.23 -11.15
N PHE A 133 -4.50 -0.23 -10.08
CA PHE A 133 -5.17 0.97 -9.59
C PHE A 133 -4.17 2.09 -9.25
N ILE A 134 -3.11 1.77 -8.49
CA ILE A 134 -2.13 2.78 -8.04
C ILE A 134 -1.29 3.35 -9.19
N SER A 135 -1.26 2.69 -10.35
CA SER A 135 -0.59 3.18 -11.56
C SER A 135 -1.34 4.32 -12.25
N ALA A 136 -2.67 4.43 -12.06
CA ALA A 136 -3.55 5.27 -12.87
C ALA A 136 -3.21 6.77 -12.82
N ARG A 137 -2.54 7.22 -11.75
CA ARG A 137 -2.11 8.62 -11.58
C ARG A 137 -0.62 8.85 -11.75
N LYS A 138 0.14 7.84 -12.20
CA LYS A 138 1.61 7.90 -12.27
C LYS A 138 2.25 8.28 -10.94
N LEU A 139 1.59 7.93 -9.83
CA LEU A 139 1.96 8.31 -8.46
C LEU A 139 1.98 9.83 -8.18
N LEU A 140 1.37 10.65 -9.04
CA LEU A 140 1.31 12.09 -8.86
C LEU A 140 0.26 12.49 -7.82
N GLY A 141 0.68 13.30 -6.83
CA GLY A 141 -0.21 13.99 -5.91
C GLY A 141 -1.04 15.08 -6.59
N HIS A 142 -1.55 16.03 -5.81
CA HIS A 142 -2.29 17.19 -6.32
C HIS A 142 -1.60 18.51 -5.96
N GLY A 143 -1.60 19.47 -6.88
CA GLY A 143 -1.20 20.84 -6.58
C GLY A 143 0.30 21.01 -6.32
N TYR A 144 0.63 21.86 -5.34
CA TYR A 144 2.00 22.30 -5.03
C TYR A 144 2.88 21.17 -4.47
N ASP A 145 2.27 20.23 -3.73
CA ASP A 145 2.97 19.15 -3.01
C ASP A 145 3.07 17.84 -3.81
N ALA A 146 2.69 17.87 -5.10
CA ALA A 146 2.52 16.67 -5.91
C ALA A 146 3.80 15.81 -6.05
N GLU A 147 4.98 16.44 -6.02
CA GLU A 147 6.26 15.74 -6.09
C GLU A 147 6.67 15.15 -4.73
N GLU A 148 6.38 15.85 -3.62
CA GLU A 148 6.63 15.31 -2.27
C GLU A 148 5.78 14.06 -2.02
N ASP A 149 4.50 14.11 -2.39
CA ASP A 149 3.58 12.98 -2.34
C ASP A 149 4.08 11.80 -3.18
N ARG A 150 4.61 12.08 -4.38
CA ARG A 150 5.16 11.07 -5.28
C ARG A 150 6.38 10.38 -4.66
N VAL A 151 7.31 11.15 -4.11
CA VAL A 151 8.48 10.62 -3.39
C VAL A 151 8.04 9.78 -2.19
N LYS A 152 7.04 10.24 -1.41
CA LYS A 152 6.50 9.49 -0.28
C LYS A 152 5.86 8.17 -0.74
N ALA A 153 5.05 8.19 -1.79
CA ALA A 153 4.44 6.99 -2.37
C ALA A 153 5.51 5.98 -2.81
N VAL A 154 6.55 6.43 -3.53
CA VAL A 154 7.64 5.54 -3.97
C VAL A 154 8.39 4.93 -2.78
N LYS A 155 8.64 5.69 -1.71
CA LYS A 155 9.26 5.14 -0.48
C LYS A 155 8.42 4.02 0.14
N ILE A 156 7.10 4.20 0.22
CA ILE A 156 6.17 3.17 0.71
C ILE A 156 6.26 1.90 -0.16
N LEU A 157 6.21 2.06 -1.48
CA LEU A 157 6.29 0.94 -2.43
C LEU A 157 7.62 0.19 -2.36
N ILE A 158 8.75 0.91 -2.19
CA ILE A 158 10.07 0.29 -1.97
C ILE A 158 10.09 -0.52 -0.67
N LEU A 159 9.54 0.02 0.41
CA LEU A 159 9.46 -0.67 1.71
C LEU A 159 8.69 -2.00 1.60
N GLY A 160 7.63 -2.02 0.79
CA GLY A 160 6.84 -3.21 0.46
C GLY A 160 7.47 -4.17 -0.56
N LYS A 161 8.69 -3.89 -1.06
CA LYS A 161 9.34 -4.63 -2.15
C LYS A 161 8.52 -4.69 -3.45
N VAL A 162 7.63 -3.73 -3.69
CA VAL A 162 6.80 -3.67 -4.90
C VAL A 162 7.62 -3.65 -6.19
N PRO A 163 8.72 -2.86 -6.30
CA PRO A 163 9.56 -2.89 -7.50
C PRO A 163 10.14 -4.28 -7.79
N GLN A 164 10.58 -4.98 -6.76
CA GLN A 164 11.09 -6.36 -6.88
C GLN A 164 9.97 -7.30 -7.33
N TYR A 165 8.78 -7.20 -6.72
CA TYR A 165 7.63 -8.02 -7.10
C TYR A 165 7.27 -7.84 -8.59
N LEU A 166 7.24 -6.58 -9.07
CA LEU A 166 6.97 -6.28 -10.48
C LEU A 166 8.00 -6.91 -11.41
N ARG A 167 9.30 -6.80 -11.10
CA ARG A 167 10.36 -7.41 -11.92
C ARG A 167 10.23 -8.93 -12.00
N GLU A 168 9.93 -9.58 -10.89
CA GLU A 168 9.84 -11.04 -10.81
C GLU A 168 8.53 -11.58 -11.42
N ASN A 169 7.46 -10.79 -11.42
CA ASN A 169 6.11 -11.25 -11.78
C ASN A 169 5.51 -10.57 -13.02
N ALA A 170 6.20 -9.65 -13.71
CA ALA A 170 5.66 -8.89 -14.85
C ALA A 170 5.00 -9.77 -15.93
N HIS A 171 5.57 -10.95 -16.19
CA HIS A 171 5.06 -11.90 -17.18
C HIS A 171 3.73 -12.58 -16.79
N ARG A 172 3.30 -12.45 -15.54
CA ARG A 172 2.12 -13.15 -15.00
C ARG A 172 0.81 -12.41 -15.26
N SER A 173 0.85 -11.08 -15.46
CA SER A 173 -0.34 -10.29 -15.75
C SER A 173 0.02 -8.94 -16.39
N GLU A 174 -0.72 -8.58 -17.44
CA GLU A 174 -0.63 -7.26 -18.09
C GLU A 174 -0.95 -6.10 -17.13
N LYS A 175 -1.68 -6.38 -16.04
CA LYS A 175 -2.01 -5.39 -14.99
C LYS A 175 -0.78 -4.81 -14.28
N LEU A 176 0.36 -5.48 -14.35
CA LEU A 176 1.60 -5.10 -13.66
C LEU A 176 2.43 -4.09 -14.44
N GLN A 177 2.36 -4.12 -15.78
CA GLN A 177 3.19 -3.29 -16.65
C GLN A 177 3.04 -1.78 -16.40
N PRO A 178 1.83 -1.23 -16.21
CA PRO A 178 1.66 0.21 -16.03
C PRO A 178 2.43 0.78 -14.84
N LEU A 179 2.44 0.09 -13.69
CA LEU A 179 3.17 0.57 -12.52
C LEU A 179 4.68 0.41 -12.69
N HIS A 180 5.12 -0.66 -13.34
CA HIS A 180 6.54 -0.84 -13.68
C HIS A 180 7.05 0.34 -14.51
N ASP A 181 6.33 0.73 -15.57
CA ASP A 181 6.71 1.85 -16.44
C ASP A 181 6.74 3.19 -15.70
N VAL A 182 5.79 3.40 -14.77
CA VAL A 182 5.75 4.59 -13.91
C VAL A 182 6.97 4.67 -12.99
N LEU A 183 7.37 3.55 -12.37
CA LEU A 183 8.54 3.52 -11.48
C LEU A 183 9.85 3.71 -12.24
N MET A 184 9.97 3.15 -13.44
CA MET A 184 11.14 3.34 -14.30
C MET A 184 11.25 4.79 -14.77
N SER A 185 10.13 5.41 -15.17
CA SER A 185 10.10 6.82 -15.54
C SER A 185 10.50 7.73 -14.38
N PHE A 186 9.99 7.45 -13.16
CA PHE A 186 10.35 8.19 -11.95
C PHE A 186 11.85 8.09 -11.65
N ARG A 187 12.43 6.88 -11.74
CA ARG A 187 13.88 6.69 -11.57
C ARG A 187 14.66 7.56 -12.55
N ASP A 188 14.34 7.47 -13.84
CA ASP A 188 15.07 8.16 -14.90
C ASP A 188 14.93 9.70 -14.79
N GLU A 189 13.81 10.20 -14.27
CA GLU A 189 13.61 11.63 -13.92
C GLU A 189 14.55 12.05 -12.78
N MET A 190 14.55 11.29 -11.69
CA MET A 190 15.37 11.59 -10.50
C MET A 190 16.87 11.49 -10.78
N GLU A 191 17.31 10.51 -11.57
CA GLU A 191 18.72 10.39 -11.97
C GLU A 191 19.19 11.60 -12.77
N ARG A 192 18.34 12.14 -13.66
CA ARG A 192 18.65 13.35 -14.45
C ARG A 192 18.78 14.58 -13.54
N GLU A 193 17.86 14.75 -12.60
CA GLU A 193 17.92 15.87 -11.64
C GLU A 193 19.16 15.79 -10.75
N LEU A 194 19.49 14.61 -10.23
CA LEU A 194 20.67 14.42 -9.38
C LEU A 194 21.98 14.62 -10.14
N PHE A 195 22.06 14.15 -11.38
CA PHE A 195 23.21 14.40 -12.25
C PHE A 195 23.41 15.91 -12.49
N SER A 196 22.30 16.65 -12.66
CA SER A 196 22.35 18.11 -12.79
C SER A 196 22.80 18.84 -11.51
N GLN A 197 22.67 18.19 -10.34
CA GLN A 197 23.00 18.74 -9.02
C GLN A 197 24.30 18.19 -8.42
N GLY A 198 24.99 17.26 -9.08
CA GLY A 198 26.26 16.69 -8.63
C GLY A 198 26.16 15.73 -7.43
N ALA A 199 24.97 15.18 -7.13
CA ALA A 199 24.74 14.29 -6.00
C ALA A 199 24.58 12.81 -6.42
N THR A 200 24.97 11.86 -5.56
CA THR A 200 24.78 10.40 -5.77
C THR A 200 23.79 9.84 -4.75
N PHE A 201 22.81 9.05 -5.19
CA PHE A 201 21.66 8.63 -4.36
C PHE A 201 21.55 7.11 -4.21
N GLN A 202 21.42 6.61 -2.96
CA GLN A 202 21.35 5.17 -2.65
C GLN A 202 19.95 4.55 -2.76
N MET A 203 18.87 5.34 -2.79
CA MET A 203 17.48 4.86 -2.80
C MET A 203 17.12 4.07 -4.07
N PHE A 204 17.81 4.30 -5.19
CA PHE A 204 17.45 3.71 -6.50
C PHE A 204 18.01 2.31 -6.76
N LYS A 205 18.92 1.80 -5.93
CA LYS A 205 19.34 0.38 -6.01
C LYS A 205 18.17 -0.60 -5.83
N ALA A 206 17.09 -0.18 -5.18
CA ALA A 206 15.89 -1.00 -5.07
C ALA A 206 15.05 -1.03 -6.37
N LEU A 207 15.20 -0.02 -7.24
CA LEU A 207 14.47 0.08 -8.51
C LEU A 207 15.22 -0.57 -9.70
N SER A 208 16.54 -0.75 -9.60
CA SER A 208 17.37 -1.57 -10.51
C SER A 208 17.09 -3.05 -10.33
#